data_AF-A0A2N2REV4-F1
#
_entry.id   AF-A0A2N2REV4-F1
#
_cell.length_a   1.000
_cell.length_b   1.000
_cell.length_c   1.000
_cell.angle_alpha   90.00
_cell.angle_beta   90.00
_cell.angle_gamma   90.00
#
_symmetry.space_group_name_H-M   'P 1'
#
loop_
_entity.id
_entity.type
_entity.pdbx_description
1 polymer ?
#
loop_
_entity_poly.entity_id
_entity_poly.type
_entity_poly.pdbx_seq_one_letter_code
_entity_poly.pdbx_strand_id
1 'polypeptide(L)'
;MTLADIAQTCGELLPLPPEEDGTVFAQPWQAHAFAMTLLLHERGLFSWPEWAAALTAQIRAAQARGDADSGTTYYQHWLDALEHLVIARQLGTPEQIHALEHAWEAAAARTPHGQPIVLEPADLPQNQ
;
A
#
# COMPACT_ATOMS: atom_id res chain seq x y z
N MET A 1 2.14 -24.33 33.84
CA MET A 1 1.77 -23.18 32.98
C MET A 1 2.16 -23.53 31.57
N THR A 2 1.20 -24.03 30.81
CA THR A 2 1.36 -24.46 29.42
C THR A 2 0.86 -23.36 28.49
N LEU A 3 1.19 -23.42 27.19
CA LEU A 3 0.64 -22.50 26.18
C LEU A 3 -0.90 -22.52 26.16
N ALA A 4 -1.52 -23.64 26.54
CA ALA A 4 -2.97 -23.76 26.69
C ALA A 4 -3.50 -22.91 27.86
N ASP A 5 -2.78 -22.81 28.98
CA ASP A 5 -3.18 -21.97 30.12
C ASP A 5 -3.11 -20.47 29.78
N ILE A 6 -2.13 -20.07 28.96
CA ILE A 6 -1.97 -18.68 28.48
C ILE A 6 -3.11 -18.31 27.53
N ALA A 7 -3.45 -19.20 26.58
CA ALA A 7 -4.56 -18.98 25.65
C ALA A 7 -5.92 -18.89 26.37
N GLN A 8 -6.16 -19.72 27.38
CA GLN A 8 -7.38 -19.71 28.19
C GLN A 8 -7.55 -18.37 28.94
N THR A 9 -6.45 -17.79 29.43
CA THR A 9 -6.46 -16.53 30.19
C THR A 9 -6.73 -15.30 29.30
N CYS A 10 -6.32 -15.36 28.03
CA CYS A 10 -6.54 -14.28 27.07
C CYS A 10 -8.00 -14.09 26.65
N GLY A 11 -8.89 -15.08 26.85
CA GLY A 11 -10.31 -14.96 26.53
C GLY A 11 -11.19 -14.40 27.66
N GLU A 12 -10.75 -14.49 28.92
CA GLU A 12 -11.58 -14.13 30.09
C GLU A 12 -11.29 -12.74 30.67
N LEU A 13 -10.07 -12.20 30.49
CA LEU A 13 -9.62 -10.96 31.14
C LEU A 13 -9.15 -9.85 30.19
N LEU A 14 -8.91 -10.15 28.92
CA LEU A 14 -8.66 -9.15 27.88
C LEU A 14 -9.68 -9.35 26.75
N PRO A 15 -10.35 -8.29 26.28
CA PRO A 15 -11.11 -8.39 25.04
C PRO A 15 -10.14 -8.79 23.93
N LEU A 16 -10.42 -9.94 23.30
CA LEU A 16 -9.75 -10.27 22.04
C LEU A 16 -10.14 -9.19 21.02
N PRO A 17 -9.18 -8.68 20.23
CA PRO A 17 -9.52 -7.83 19.10
C PRO A 17 -10.53 -8.60 18.21
N PRO A 18 -11.50 -7.89 17.60
CA PRO A 18 -12.45 -8.54 16.71
C PRO A 18 -11.67 -9.36 15.67
N GLU A 19 -12.10 -10.59 15.45
CA GLU A 19 -11.51 -11.46 14.43
C GLU A 19 -11.69 -10.76 13.08
N GLU A 20 -10.65 -10.09 12.59
CA GLU A 20 -10.54 -9.81 11.16
C GLU A 20 -10.47 -11.18 10.48
N ASP A 21 -11.42 -11.48 9.59
CA ASP A 21 -11.75 -12.79 8.96
C ASP A 21 -10.58 -13.50 8.23
N GLY A 22 -9.42 -13.69 8.86
CA GLY A 22 -8.23 -14.34 8.31
C GLY A 22 -7.64 -13.67 7.05
N THR A 23 -8.18 -12.52 6.63
CA THR A 23 -7.75 -11.84 5.41
C THR A 23 -6.68 -10.80 5.74
N VAL A 24 -5.43 -11.14 5.40
CA VAL A 24 -4.26 -10.25 5.57
C VAL A 24 -4.41 -8.94 4.77
N PHE A 25 -5.24 -8.95 3.73
CA PHE A 25 -5.55 -7.79 2.89
C PHE A 25 -7.07 -7.64 2.77
N ALA A 26 -7.58 -6.46 3.14
CA ALA A 26 -8.99 -6.10 3.04
C ALA A 26 -9.42 -5.77 1.60
N GLN A 27 -8.48 -5.42 0.73
CA GLN A 27 -8.73 -5.09 -0.67
C GLN A 27 -7.62 -5.64 -1.57
N PRO A 28 -7.91 -6.07 -2.81
CA PRO A 28 -6.90 -6.61 -3.72
C PRO A 28 -5.72 -5.68 -3.98
N TRP A 29 -5.95 -4.36 -4.02
CA TRP A 29 -4.89 -3.38 -4.25
C TRP A 29 -3.82 -3.37 -3.15
N GLN A 30 -4.18 -3.73 -1.91
CA GLN A 30 -3.25 -3.78 -0.78
C GLN A 30 -2.20 -4.87 -0.98
N ALA A 31 -2.62 -6.04 -1.49
CA ALA A 31 -1.71 -7.13 -1.84
C ALA A 31 -0.75 -6.72 -2.97
N HIS A 32 -1.23 -5.95 -3.95
CA HIS A 32 -0.39 -5.42 -5.02
C HIS A 32 0.65 -4.41 -4.51
N ALA A 33 0.25 -3.49 -3.63
CA ALA A 33 1.17 -2.52 -3.01
C ALA A 33 2.29 -3.24 -2.24
N PHE A 34 1.93 -4.26 -1.46
CA PHE A 34 2.88 -5.11 -0.75
C PHE A 34 3.83 -5.84 -1.71
N ALA A 35 3.30 -6.49 -2.75
CA ALA A 35 4.11 -7.20 -3.74
C ALA A 35 5.09 -6.28 -4.48
N MET A 36 4.66 -5.06 -4.86
CA MET A 36 5.55 -4.06 -5.47
C MET A 36 6.67 -3.65 -4.52
N THR A 37 6.36 -3.49 -3.24
CA THR A 37 7.35 -3.13 -2.22
C THR A 37 8.42 -4.21 -2.08
N LEU A 38 8.01 -5.48 -1.97
CA LEU A 38 8.94 -6.61 -1.96
C LEU A 38 9.82 -6.64 -3.21
N LEU A 39 9.20 -6.49 -4.38
CA LEU A 39 9.89 -6.55 -5.65
C LEU A 39 10.96 -5.43 -5.80
N LEU A 40 10.66 -4.21 -5.35
CA LEU A 40 11.60 -3.10 -5.39
C LEU A 40 12.74 -3.29 -4.37
N HIS A 41 12.43 -3.82 -3.19
CA HIS A 41 13.42 -4.19 -2.18
C HIS A 41 14.36 -5.30 -2.69
N GLU A 42 13.82 -6.38 -3.29
CA GLU A 42 14.59 -7.48 -3.87
C GLU A 42 15.52 -7.01 -4.99
N ARG A 43 15.13 -5.96 -5.72
CA ARG A 43 15.98 -5.28 -6.71
C ARG A 43 17.04 -4.35 -6.10
N GLY A 44 17.11 -4.23 -4.78
CA GLY A 44 18.08 -3.40 -4.08
C GLY A 44 17.84 -1.91 -4.21
N LEU A 45 16.62 -1.49 -4.60
CA LEU A 45 16.29 -0.07 -4.79
C LEU A 45 16.14 0.67 -3.47
N PHE A 46 15.83 -0.05 -2.39
CA PHE A 46 15.92 0.43 -1.02
C PHE A 46 16.11 -0.77 -0.09
N SER A 47 16.60 -0.49 1.11
CA SER A 47 16.73 -1.43 2.21
C SER A 47 15.51 -1.39 3.13
N TRP A 48 15.29 -2.45 3.91
CA TRP A 48 14.22 -2.46 4.92
C TRP A 48 14.27 -1.31 5.94
N PRO A 49 15.45 -0.86 6.44
CA PRO A 49 15.53 0.32 7.29
C PRO A 49 15.07 1.61 6.60
N GLU A 50 15.42 1.80 5.32
CA GLU A 50 14.95 2.95 4.53
C GLU A 50 13.44 2.89 4.31
N TRP A 51 12.90 1.70 4.01
CA TRP A 51 11.46 1.46 3.93
C TRP A 51 10.74 1.83 5.24
N ALA A 52 11.21 1.29 6.37
CA ALA A 52 10.61 1.54 7.67
C ALA A 52 10.64 3.03 8.04
N ALA A 53 11.73 3.74 7.71
CA ALA A 53 11.85 5.17 7.91
C ALA A 53 10.85 5.96 7.06
N ALA A 54 10.72 5.64 5.76
CA ALA A 54 9.77 6.28 4.86
C ALA A 54 8.31 6.07 5.31
N LEU A 55 7.94 4.84 5.64
CA LEU A 55 6.59 4.51 6.14
C LEU A 55 6.28 5.26 7.44
N THR A 56 7.22 5.25 8.39
CA THR A 56 7.05 5.96 9.66
C THR A 56 6.88 7.46 9.45
N ALA A 57 7.61 8.05 8.50
CA ALA A 57 7.49 9.47 8.18
C ALA A 57 6.09 9.81 7.64
N GLN A 58 5.53 8.98 6.75
CA GLN A 58 4.19 9.19 6.21
C GLN A 58 3.10 9.04 7.27
N ILE A 59 3.17 7.99 8.10
CA ILE A 59 2.22 7.79 9.20
C ILE A 59 2.24 9.00 10.15
N ARG A 60 3.43 9.47 10.55
CA ARG A 60 3.55 10.66 11.42
C ARG A 60 3.00 11.92 10.76
N ALA A 61 3.24 12.12 9.47
CA ALA A 61 2.73 13.25 8.73
C ALA A 61 1.19 13.22 8.64
N ALA A 62 0.59 12.05 8.43
CA ALA A 62 -0.85 11.87 8.40
C ALA A 62 -1.50 12.07 9.79
N GLN A 63 -0.91 11.50 10.83
CA GLN A 63 -1.34 11.72 12.22
C GLN A 63 -1.30 13.20 12.59
N ALA A 64 -0.27 13.93 12.17
CA ALA A 64 -0.18 15.37 12.38
C ALA A 64 -1.28 16.17 11.64
N ARG A 65 -1.85 15.61 10.56
CA ARG A 65 -2.99 16.18 9.83
C ARG A 65 -4.36 15.75 10.39
N GLY A 66 -4.37 14.98 11.49
CA GLY A 66 -5.59 14.54 12.16
C GLY A 66 -6.11 13.17 11.72
N ASP A 67 -5.28 12.36 11.06
CA ASP A 67 -5.65 10.98 10.76
C ASP A 67 -5.80 10.17 12.05
N ALA A 68 -6.96 9.52 12.19
CA ALA A 68 -7.26 8.68 13.34
C ALA A 68 -6.54 7.35 13.15
N ASP A 69 -5.70 6.99 14.12
CA ASP A 69 -4.88 5.76 14.15
C ASP A 69 -5.75 4.51 14.34
N SER A 70 -6.61 4.25 13.35
CA SER A 70 -7.64 3.22 13.33
C SER A 70 -7.24 2.02 12.45
N GLY A 71 -6.05 2.06 11.85
CA GLY A 71 -5.57 1.03 10.92
C GLY A 71 -6.20 1.10 9.52
N THR A 72 -7.35 1.74 9.35
CA THR A 72 -8.08 1.87 8.07
C THR A 72 -7.23 2.50 6.96
N THR A 73 -6.36 3.44 7.32
CA THR A 73 -5.49 4.20 6.40
C THR A 73 -4.09 3.60 6.28
N TYR A 74 -3.79 2.48 6.94
CA TYR A 74 -2.43 1.91 6.98
C TYR A 74 -1.84 1.63 5.60
N TYR A 75 -2.60 0.97 4.73
CA TYR A 75 -2.14 0.70 3.35
C TYR A 75 -2.13 1.93 2.46
N GLN A 76 -2.82 3.02 2.84
CA GLN A 76 -2.68 4.31 2.15
C GLN A 76 -1.32 4.92 2.51
N HIS A 77 -0.94 4.94 3.79
CA HIS A 77 0.41 5.35 4.21
C HIS A 77 1.51 4.49 3.60
N TRP A 78 1.23 3.19 3.38
CA TRP A 78 2.10 2.29 2.64
C TRP A 78 2.32 2.74 1.19
N LEU A 79 1.24 3.11 0.48
CA LEU A 79 1.35 3.64 -0.89
C LEU A 79 2.09 4.97 -0.92
N ASP A 80 1.78 5.91 -0.01
CA ASP A 80 2.47 7.20 0.08
C ASP A 80 4.00 7.02 0.30
N ALA A 81 4.38 6.03 1.12
CA ALA A 81 5.78 5.72 1.37
C ALA A 81 6.46 5.10 0.14
N LEU A 82 5.74 4.22 -0.58
CA LEU A 82 6.21 3.61 -1.81
C LEU A 82 6.43 4.65 -2.91
N GLU A 83 5.46 5.54 -3.13
CA GLU A 83 5.56 6.66 -4.08
C GLU A 83 6.75 7.56 -3.73
N HIS A 84 6.88 7.93 -2.46
CA HIS A 84 8.00 8.75 -2.00
C HIS A 84 9.36 8.11 -2.32
N LEU A 85 9.52 6.81 -2.08
CA LEU A 85 10.76 6.09 -2.39
C LEU A 85 11.03 5.98 -3.89
N VAL A 86 10.00 5.70 -4.70
CA VAL A 86 10.11 5.65 -6.16
C VAL A 86 10.62 7.00 -6.71
N ILE A 87 10.06 8.11 -6.22
CA ILE A 87 10.47 9.46 -6.61
C ILE A 87 11.89 9.77 -6.10
N ALA A 88 12.18 9.48 -4.83
CA ALA A 88 13.51 9.73 -4.24
C ALA A 88 14.63 8.96 -4.95
N ARG A 89 14.31 7.80 -5.54
CA ARG A 89 15.22 6.97 -6.34
C ARG A 89 15.21 7.30 -7.83
N GLN A 90 14.47 8.32 -8.26
CA GLN A 90 14.36 8.74 -9.67
C GLN A 90 13.87 7.61 -10.60
N LEU A 91 13.07 6.68 -10.06
CA LEU A 91 12.46 5.59 -10.83
C LEU A 91 11.15 6.02 -11.51
N GLY A 92 10.60 7.14 -11.06
CA GLY A 92 9.48 7.84 -11.66
C GLY A 92 9.41 9.26 -11.08
N THR A 93 8.68 10.14 -11.76
CA THR A 93 8.37 11.48 -11.25
C THR A 93 6.91 11.55 -10.79
N PRO A 94 6.55 12.52 -9.92
CA PRO A 94 5.15 12.76 -9.57
C PRO A 94 4.25 12.92 -10.80
N GLU A 95 4.76 13.59 -11.84
CA GLU A 95 4.04 13.81 -13.09
C GLU A 95 3.81 12.51 -13.86
N GLN A 96 4.78 11.59 -13.87
CA GLN A 96 4.62 10.28 -14.50
C GLN A 96 3.60 9.41 -13.76
N ILE A 97 3.57 9.49 -12.43
CA ILE A 97 2.59 8.77 -11.60
C ILE A 97 1.17 9.32 -11.87
N HIS A 98 1.01 10.65 -11.86
CA HIS A 98 -0.27 11.29 -12.19
C HIS A 98 -0.72 11.01 -13.64
N ALA A 99 0.21 11.03 -14.59
CA ALA A 99 -0.10 10.69 -15.98
C ALA A 99 -0.57 9.24 -16.10
N LEU A 100 0.03 8.31 -15.37
CA LEU A 100 -0.38 6.92 -15.35
C LEU A 100 -1.77 6.74 -14.69
N GLU A 101 -2.06 7.46 -13.61
CA GLU A 101 -3.38 7.50 -13.00
C GLU A 101 -4.45 7.96 -14.02
N HIS A 102 -4.21 9.10 -14.67
CA HIS A 102 -5.12 9.62 -15.69
C HIS A 102 -5.27 8.69 -16.90
N ALA A 103 -4.21 8.01 -17.31
CA ALA A 103 -4.25 7.01 -18.36
C ALA A 103 -5.18 5.84 -17.98
N TRP A 104 -5.10 5.36 -16.74
CA TRP A 104 -5.99 4.32 -16.22
C TRP A 104 -7.44 4.78 -16.11
N GLU A 105 -7.67 6.01 -15.65
CA GLU A 105 -9.01 6.59 -15.58
C GLU A 105 -9.65 6.70 -16.98
N ALA A 106 -8.90 7.20 -17.96
CA ALA A 106 -9.34 7.27 -19.35
C ALA A 106 -9.61 5.87 -19.95
N ALA A 107 -8.75 4.89 -19.63
CA ALA A 107 -8.92 3.51 -20.04
C ALA A 107 -10.17 2.88 -19.42
N ALA A 108 -10.44 3.14 -18.14
CA ALA A 108 -11.64 2.69 -17.46
C ALA A 108 -12.90 3.29 -18.11
N ALA A 109 -12.87 4.60 -18.39
CA ALA A 109 -14.01 5.33 -18.95
C ALA A 109 -14.42 4.85 -20.34
N ARG A 110 -13.45 4.41 -21.17
CA ARG A 110 -13.72 3.88 -22.52
C ARG A 110 -14.00 2.37 -22.55
N THR A 111 -13.77 1.65 -21.45
CA THR A 111 -13.96 0.19 -21.38
C THR A 111 -15.44 -0.13 -21.10
N PRO A 112 -16.15 -0.85 -21.99
CA PRO A 112 -17.51 -1.30 -21.72
C PRO A 112 -17.58 -2.16 -20.46
N HIS A 113 -18.66 -2.03 -19.69
CA HIS A 113 -18.86 -2.82 -18.47
C HIS A 113 -18.73 -4.32 -18.73
N GLY A 114 -17.97 -5.01 -17.86
CA GLY A 114 -17.71 -6.45 -17.96
C GLY A 114 -16.50 -6.83 -18.81
N GLN A 115 -15.81 -5.86 -19.41
CA GLN A 115 -14.51 -6.09 -20.08
C GLN A 115 -13.33 -5.65 -19.21
N PRO A 116 -12.16 -6.28 -19.35
CA PRO A 116 -10.95 -5.87 -18.64
C PRO A 116 -10.48 -4.49 -19.13
N ILE A 117 -10.06 -3.65 -18.19
CA ILE A 117 -9.45 -2.35 -18.49
C ILE A 117 -8.01 -2.61 -18.93
N VAL A 118 -7.62 -2.10 -20.09
CA VAL A 118 -6.29 -2.29 -20.65
C VAL A 118 -5.72 -0.93 -21.03
N LEU A 119 -4.48 -0.66 -20.58
CA LEU A 119 -3.66 0.42 -21.10
C LEU A 119 -3.03 0.01 -22.41
N GLU A 120 -3.22 0.81 -23.45
CA GLU A 120 -2.50 0.67 -24.70
C GLU A 120 -1.14 1.38 -24.61
N PRO A 121 -0.14 0.99 -25.41
CA PRO A 121 1.15 1.67 -25.42
C PRO A 121 1.07 3.18 -25.67
N ALA A 122 0.00 3.65 -26.34
CA ALA A 122 -0.27 5.05 -26.59
C ALA A 122 -0.73 5.83 -25.34
N ASP A 123 -1.22 5.15 -24.31
CA ASP A 123 -1.68 5.78 -23.06
C ASP A 123 -0.55 5.96 -22.05
N LEU A 124 0.58 5.25 -22.22
CA LEU A 124 1.66 5.26 -21.26
C LEU A 124 2.44 6.58 -21.32
N PRO A 125 2.81 7.17 -20.17
CA PRO A 125 3.68 8.33 -20.14
C PRO A 125 5.01 7.98 -20.82
N GLN A 126 5.42 8.78 -21.80
CA GLN A 126 6.68 8.58 -22.49
C GLN A 126 7.84 8.93 -21.54
N ASN A 127 8.74 7.98 -21.31
CA ASN A 127 10.01 8.23 -20.63
C ASN A 127 10.85 9.18 -21.51
N GLN A 128 11.00 10.44 -21.11
CA GLN A 128 12.05 11.33 -21.60
C GLN A 128 13.27 11.23 -20.70
#